data_AF-K2R474-F1
#
_entry.id   AF-K2R474-F1
#
_cell.length_a   1.000
_cell.length_b   1.000
_cell.length_c   1.000
_cell.angle_alpha   90.00
_cell.angle_beta   90.00
_cell.angle_gamma   90.00
#
_symmetry.space_group_name_H-M   'P 1'
#
loop_
_entity.id
_entity.type
_entity.pdbx_description
1 polymer ?
#
loop_
_entity_poly.entity_id
_entity_poly.type
_entity_poly.pdbx_seq_one_letter_code
_entity_poly.pdbx_strand_id
1 'polypeptide(L)'
;MASEAGLVVDQAPTVASWPSEEAEKPSFFGLNVPDPSSQALLTIRSIPNDNAASMILRIPAGLKSTAQRVPLFLNIPLENVISLRKTMNLEESKVPEAVRSSFIRDGICLSCQDIIRLEFALARPACAVVPRSDPLVPKTKASSNALQSLILLARALSFTLFIPSHGVFLAALDTICRQVQDGAMKSILNDTRVETFYGGKGGKVIAPGTPPPESPPSYDEIAVLPEPNLYQSKASQKARIHDTHPAKRRKRRSLHTKDPQSNLEQQMAALTQTVDTIRQQMDGALTSHSTPAAEDQLQALRSQLSCVQQGMASLRSQMEASEERVRVQLDDFRAEMVKLLDERLEERLNVVGDDLRNEIEEVADGLNEVVDVRIDDRLMTCKEELMEHVEDELRTAQRRLRGDLMHKASFYVEFDEECSTE
;
A
#
# COMPACT_ATOMS: atom_id res chain seq x y z
N MET A 1 26.29 22.93 -35.15
CA MET A 1 26.01 21.49 -34.94
C MET A 1 25.48 21.37 -33.54
N ALA A 2 24.22 20.98 -33.34
CA ALA A 2 23.70 20.74 -32.00
C ALA A 2 24.34 19.43 -31.50
N SER A 3 25.12 19.50 -30.42
CA SER A 3 25.67 18.30 -29.79
C SER A 3 24.50 17.51 -29.21
N GLU A 4 24.27 16.30 -29.71
CA GLU A 4 23.18 15.44 -29.26
C GLU A 4 23.43 14.99 -27.81
N ALA A 5 22.40 15.04 -26.97
CA ALA A 5 22.50 14.65 -25.58
C ALA A 5 22.52 13.12 -25.49
N GLY A 6 23.62 12.57 -24.95
CA GLY A 6 23.75 11.15 -24.65
C GLY A 6 22.89 10.76 -23.45
N LEU A 7 22.12 9.68 -23.61
CA LEU A 7 21.33 9.10 -22.55
C LEU A 7 22.23 8.30 -21.60
N VAL A 8 22.24 8.66 -20.33
CA VAL A 8 23.08 8.01 -19.29
C VAL A 8 22.24 7.05 -18.45
N VAL A 9 21.02 7.47 -18.12
CA VAL A 9 19.99 6.69 -17.43
C VAL A 9 18.66 7.05 -18.05
N ASP A 10 17.89 6.04 -18.48
CA ASP A 10 16.56 6.25 -19.05
C ASP A 10 15.49 5.66 -18.16
N GLN A 11 14.65 6.53 -17.60
CA GLN A 11 13.50 6.18 -16.76
C GLN A 11 13.75 5.03 -15.77
N ALA A 12 14.93 5.01 -15.13
CA ALA A 12 15.30 3.93 -14.23
C ALA A 12 14.43 3.96 -12.97
N PRO A 13 13.88 2.81 -12.52
CA PRO A 13 13.13 2.73 -11.28
C PRO A 13 13.99 3.20 -10.10
N THR A 14 13.45 4.10 -9.29
CA THR A 14 14.22 4.82 -8.26
C THR A 14 13.50 4.84 -6.93
N VAL A 15 14.27 4.69 -5.85
CA VAL A 15 13.81 5.00 -4.48
C VAL A 15 14.60 6.21 -3.98
N ALA A 16 13.89 7.28 -3.63
CA ALA A 16 14.47 8.46 -3.00
C ALA A 16 14.40 8.34 -1.47
N SER A 17 15.42 8.84 -0.79
CA SER A 17 15.47 8.93 0.66
C SER A 17 16.02 10.28 1.11
N TRP A 18 15.39 10.92 2.09
CA TRP A 18 15.80 12.22 2.61
C TRP A 18 15.57 12.28 4.13
N PRO A 19 16.29 13.15 4.85
CA PRO A 19 16.05 13.35 6.28
C PRO A 19 14.64 13.91 6.49
N SER A 20 13.87 13.29 7.38
CA SER A 20 12.58 13.80 7.80
C SER A 20 12.78 14.85 8.90
N GLU A 21 12.05 15.98 8.84
CA GLU A 21 12.06 16.97 9.91
C GLU A 21 11.31 16.48 11.17
N GLU A 22 10.33 15.60 11.00
CA GLU A 22 9.43 15.13 12.07
C GLU A 22 9.85 13.79 12.67
N ALA A 23 10.67 13.00 11.98
CA ALA A 23 11.01 11.64 12.39
C ALA A 23 12.53 11.43 12.49
N GLU A 24 12.97 10.67 13.50
CA GLU A 24 14.37 10.24 13.62
C GLU A 24 14.84 9.35 12.45
N LYS A 25 13.89 8.80 11.68
CA LYS A 25 14.17 7.94 10.53
C LYS A 25 14.02 8.73 9.23
N PRO A 26 14.85 8.43 8.22
CA PRO A 26 14.71 9.04 6.91
C PRO A 26 13.37 8.66 6.28
N SER A 27 12.80 9.59 5.52
CA SER A 27 11.65 9.33 4.66
C SER A 27 12.10 8.61 3.40
N PHE A 28 11.19 7.85 2.80
CA PHE A 28 11.42 7.11 1.56
C PHE A 28 10.24 7.30 0.61
N PHE A 29 10.52 7.37 -0.69
CA PHE A 29 9.50 7.40 -1.72
C PHE A 29 9.98 6.77 -3.02
N GLY A 30 9.12 5.98 -3.65
CA GLY A 30 9.36 5.31 -4.93
C GLY A 30 9.37 3.80 -4.79
N LEU A 31 9.11 3.13 -5.90
CA LEU A 31 9.13 1.67 -6.03
C LEU A 31 8.38 0.95 -4.90
N ASN A 32 7.06 1.16 -4.81
CA ASN A 32 6.17 0.54 -3.82
C ASN A 32 6.38 1.00 -2.36
N VAL A 33 7.09 2.11 -2.14
CA VAL A 33 7.30 2.71 -0.81
C VAL A 33 6.87 4.19 -0.82
N PRO A 34 6.10 4.66 0.18
CA PRO A 34 5.57 3.90 1.31
C PRO A 34 4.37 3.01 0.96
N ASP A 35 3.77 3.18 -0.22
CA ASP A 35 2.60 2.45 -0.68
C ASP A 35 2.84 1.75 -2.04
N PRO A 36 2.11 0.67 -2.36
CA PRO A 36 2.30 -0.10 -3.61
C PRO A 36 2.10 0.70 -4.90
N SER A 37 1.46 1.86 -4.85
CA SER A 37 1.22 2.69 -6.04
C SER A 37 2.30 3.77 -6.25
N SER A 38 3.22 3.90 -5.28
CA SER A 38 4.32 4.86 -5.30
C SER A 38 5.37 4.45 -6.32
N GLN A 39 5.57 5.30 -7.31
CA GLN A 39 6.54 5.09 -8.38
C GLN A 39 7.36 6.36 -8.59
N ALA A 40 8.67 6.17 -8.80
CA ALA A 40 9.58 7.22 -9.17
C ALA A 40 10.57 6.69 -10.21
N LEU A 41 10.77 7.45 -11.29
CA LEU A 41 11.62 7.08 -12.42
C LEU A 41 12.67 8.19 -12.62
N LEU A 42 13.95 7.82 -12.65
CA LEU A 42 15.05 8.77 -12.85
C LEU A 42 15.51 8.77 -14.30
N THR A 43 15.66 9.97 -14.87
CA THR A 43 16.31 10.16 -16.17
C THR A 43 17.54 11.03 -15.99
N ILE A 44 18.67 10.58 -16.53
CA ILE A 44 19.93 11.32 -16.57
C ILE A 44 20.38 11.41 -18.02
N ARG A 45 20.58 12.64 -18.51
CA ARG A 45 21.16 12.91 -19.83
C ARG A 45 22.42 13.74 -19.67
N SER A 46 23.40 13.54 -20.54
CA SER A 46 24.67 14.26 -20.54
C SER A 46 25.07 14.66 -21.95
N ILE A 47 25.58 15.87 -22.10
CA ILE A 47 26.25 16.37 -23.29
C ILE A 47 27.72 16.53 -22.90
N PRO A 48 28.57 15.52 -23.18
CA PRO A 48 29.94 15.48 -22.68
C PRO A 48 30.78 16.70 -23.09
N ASN A 49 30.54 17.22 -24.30
CA ASN A 49 31.31 18.34 -24.86
C ASN A 49 31.00 19.69 -24.21
N ASP A 50 29.79 19.86 -23.68
CA ASP A 50 29.31 21.14 -23.14
C ASP A 50 29.34 21.19 -21.60
N ASN A 51 29.85 20.13 -20.96
CA ASN A 51 29.75 19.91 -19.50
C ASN A 51 28.32 20.15 -19.00
N ALA A 52 27.35 19.67 -19.77
CA ALA A 52 25.94 19.89 -19.48
C ALA A 52 25.26 18.56 -19.20
N ALA A 53 24.46 18.48 -18.14
CA ALA A 53 23.63 17.30 -17.88
C ALA A 53 22.28 17.69 -17.27
N SER A 54 21.28 16.82 -17.42
CA SER A 54 19.98 16.96 -16.77
C SER A 54 19.71 15.74 -15.90
N MET A 55 19.13 15.99 -14.72
CA MET A 55 18.66 14.95 -13.81
C MET A 55 17.23 15.27 -13.42
N ILE A 56 16.31 14.39 -13.83
CA ILE A 56 14.88 14.58 -13.64
C ILE A 56 14.29 13.32 -13.02
N LEU A 57 13.64 13.47 -11.87
CA LEU A 57 12.83 12.43 -11.26
C LEU A 57 11.37 12.62 -11.69
N ARG A 58 10.77 11.59 -12.27
CA ARG A 58 9.38 11.56 -12.70
C ARG A 58 8.56 10.74 -11.70
N ILE A 59 7.50 11.35 -11.18
CA ILE A 59 6.59 10.75 -10.18
C ILE A 59 5.17 10.79 -10.74
N PRO A 60 4.61 9.66 -11.20
CA PRO A 60 3.23 9.61 -11.69
C PRO A 60 2.22 9.84 -10.54
N ALA A 61 1.25 10.74 -10.73
CA ALA A 61 0.18 10.98 -9.75
C ALA A 61 -1.17 11.20 -10.44
N GLY A 62 -2.24 10.65 -9.87
CA GLY A 62 -3.61 10.89 -10.32
C GLY A 62 -4.14 12.21 -9.75
N LEU A 63 -4.53 13.15 -10.63
CA LEU A 63 -5.15 14.41 -10.25
C LEU A 63 -6.62 14.42 -10.66
N LYS A 64 -7.49 15.11 -9.91
CA LYS A 64 -8.92 15.23 -10.27
C LYS A 64 -9.16 15.99 -11.58
N SER A 65 -8.20 16.82 -11.99
CA SER A 65 -8.27 17.58 -13.25
C SER A 65 -8.04 16.71 -14.49
N THR A 66 -7.54 15.48 -14.34
CA THR A 66 -7.19 14.59 -15.45
C THR A 66 -7.72 13.18 -15.19
N ALA A 67 -8.21 12.51 -16.24
CA ALA A 67 -8.67 11.12 -16.10
C ALA A 67 -7.51 10.17 -15.77
N GLN A 68 -6.35 10.42 -16.40
CA GLN A 68 -5.14 9.60 -16.31
C GLN A 68 -4.14 10.14 -15.26
N ARG A 69 -3.20 9.29 -14.84
CA ARG A 69 -2.05 9.69 -14.02
C ARG A 69 -1.13 10.60 -14.83
N VAL A 70 -0.84 11.76 -14.29
CA VAL A 70 0.08 12.73 -14.91
C VAL A 70 1.44 12.68 -14.23
N PRO A 71 2.54 12.80 -14.99
CA PRO A 71 3.86 12.85 -14.40
C PRO A 71 4.07 14.19 -13.69
N LEU A 72 4.44 14.13 -12.42
CA LEU A 72 5.04 15.26 -11.70
C LEU A 72 6.56 15.13 -11.84
N PHE A 73 7.26 16.25 -11.92
CA PHE A 73 8.70 16.23 -12.16
C PHE A 73 9.45 16.92 -11.02
N LEU A 74 10.52 16.30 -10.54
CA LEU A 74 11.54 16.96 -9.75
C LEU A 74 12.75 17.19 -10.66
N ASN A 75 13.00 18.45 -10.98
CA ASN A 75 14.19 18.85 -11.71
C ASN A 75 15.29 19.18 -10.71
N ILE A 76 16.45 18.54 -10.85
CA ILE A 76 17.63 18.74 -9.99
C ILE A 76 18.66 19.55 -10.80
N PRO A 77 18.75 20.87 -10.61
CA PRO A 77 19.67 21.70 -11.37
C PRO A 77 21.10 21.41 -10.89
N LEU A 78 21.98 21.01 -11.80
CA LEU A 78 23.32 20.55 -11.44
C LEU A 78 24.23 21.68 -10.98
N GLU A 79 23.98 22.91 -11.43
CA GLU A 79 24.64 24.11 -10.90
C GLU A 79 24.36 24.37 -9.41
N ASN A 80 23.29 23.77 -8.86
CA ASN A 80 22.95 23.89 -7.45
C ASN A 80 23.50 22.72 -6.62
N VAL A 81 24.12 21.71 -7.23
CA VAL A 81 24.65 20.55 -6.52
C VAL A 81 26.06 20.87 -6.01
N ILE A 82 26.24 20.87 -4.69
CA ILE A 82 27.56 21.05 -4.03
C ILE A 82 28.35 19.75 -4.12
N SER A 83 27.69 18.62 -3.89
CA SER A 83 28.34 17.31 -3.90
C SER A 83 27.39 16.27 -4.47
N LEU A 84 27.92 15.49 -5.41
CA LEU A 84 27.31 14.28 -5.93
C LEU A 84 28.28 13.13 -5.75
N ARG A 85 27.86 12.10 -5.01
CA ARG A 85 28.68 10.90 -4.77
C ARG A 85 27.97 9.66 -5.28
N LYS A 86 28.71 8.84 -6.02
CA LYS A 86 28.27 7.52 -6.47
C LYS A 86 28.93 6.45 -5.61
N THR A 87 28.13 5.57 -5.02
CA THR A 87 28.60 4.37 -4.34
C THR A 87 27.97 3.13 -4.98
N MET A 88 28.79 2.11 -5.22
CA MET A 88 28.39 0.82 -5.81
C MET A 88 28.85 -0.32 -4.91
N ASN A 89 28.43 -1.56 -5.21
CA ASN A 89 28.78 -2.76 -4.44
C ASN A 89 28.41 -2.60 -2.96
N LEU A 90 27.18 -2.18 -2.71
CA LEU A 90 26.69 -1.89 -1.36
C LEU A 90 26.58 -3.18 -0.56
N GLU A 91 27.13 -3.16 0.65
CA GLU A 91 26.85 -4.19 1.66
C GLU A 91 25.38 -4.11 2.10
N GLU A 92 24.77 -5.25 2.42
CA GLU A 92 23.36 -5.30 2.84
C GLU A 92 23.06 -4.42 4.05
N SER A 93 24.01 -4.28 4.98
CA SER A 93 23.91 -3.43 6.18
C SER A 93 23.81 -1.94 5.86
N LYS A 94 24.27 -1.52 4.66
CA LYS A 94 24.31 -0.12 4.21
C LYS A 94 23.10 0.25 3.34
N VAL A 95 22.27 -0.73 2.97
CA VAL A 95 21.05 -0.51 2.17
C VAL A 95 19.84 -0.58 3.08
N PRO A 96 19.04 0.50 3.19
CA PRO A 96 17.83 0.48 4.02
C PRO A 96 16.87 -0.64 3.62
N GLU A 97 16.17 -1.21 4.60
CA GLU A 97 15.23 -2.32 4.38
C GLU A 97 14.13 -1.99 3.37
N ALA A 98 13.64 -0.73 3.38
CA ALA A 98 12.68 -0.26 2.38
C ALA A 98 13.21 -0.39 0.95
N VAL A 99 14.47 0.00 0.72
CA VAL A 99 15.13 -0.08 -0.60
C VAL A 99 15.38 -1.54 -1.00
N ARG A 100 15.85 -2.39 -0.07
CA ARG A 100 16.06 -3.82 -0.33
C ARG A 100 14.75 -4.51 -0.69
N SER A 101 13.71 -4.22 0.08
CA SER A 101 12.36 -4.74 -0.12
C SER A 101 11.80 -4.33 -1.47
N SER A 102 12.01 -3.09 -1.91
CA SER A 102 11.57 -2.64 -3.22
C SER A 102 12.37 -3.31 -4.34
N PHE A 103 13.70 -3.19 -4.36
CA PHE A 103 14.48 -3.63 -5.52
C PHE A 103 14.64 -5.15 -5.64
N ILE A 104 14.83 -5.86 -4.52
CA ILE A 104 15.18 -7.29 -4.55
C ILE A 104 13.93 -8.17 -4.55
N ARG A 105 12.96 -7.87 -3.67
CA ARG A 105 11.72 -8.66 -3.59
C ARG A 105 10.91 -8.57 -4.86
N ASP A 106 10.89 -7.39 -5.50
CA ASP A 106 10.15 -7.16 -6.73
C ASP A 106 10.96 -7.60 -7.97
N GLY A 107 12.12 -8.24 -7.78
CA GLY A 107 12.91 -8.90 -8.82
C GLY A 107 13.67 -7.97 -9.77
N ILE A 108 13.77 -6.69 -9.45
CA ILE A 108 14.48 -5.70 -10.28
C ILE A 108 16.00 -5.86 -10.13
N CYS A 109 16.48 -6.10 -8.91
CA CYS A 109 17.88 -6.41 -8.61
C CYS A 109 18.00 -7.82 -8.03
N LEU A 110 19.09 -8.53 -8.35
CA LEU A 110 19.35 -9.86 -7.78
C LEU A 110 19.99 -9.75 -6.40
N SER A 111 20.72 -8.67 -6.14
CA SER A 111 21.44 -8.43 -4.89
C SER A 111 21.57 -6.93 -4.57
N CYS A 112 22.01 -6.61 -3.34
CA CYS A 112 22.35 -5.23 -2.96
C CYS A 112 23.55 -4.66 -3.76
N GLN A 113 24.38 -5.52 -4.36
CA GLN A 113 25.52 -5.08 -5.17
C GLN A 113 25.08 -4.48 -6.50
N ASP A 114 23.89 -4.86 -6.98
CA ASP A 114 23.31 -4.35 -8.21
C ASP A 114 22.65 -2.99 -8.04
N ILE A 115 22.66 -2.42 -6.82
CA ILE A 115 22.07 -1.12 -6.49
C ILE A 115 23.16 -0.05 -6.45
N ILE A 116 22.94 1.05 -7.17
CA ILE A 116 23.75 2.25 -7.13
C ILE A 116 23.12 3.24 -6.17
N ARG A 117 23.93 3.79 -5.27
CA ARG A 117 23.56 4.89 -4.37
C ARG A 117 24.14 6.20 -4.90
N LEU A 118 23.27 7.16 -5.18
CA LEU A 118 23.61 8.53 -5.57
C LEU A 118 23.25 9.48 -4.44
N GLU A 119 24.25 10.09 -3.81
CA GLU A 119 24.06 11.01 -2.69
C GLU A 119 24.21 12.45 -3.16
N PHE A 120 23.18 13.25 -2.91
CA PHE A 120 23.10 14.66 -3.29
C PHE A 120 23.23 15.54 -2.06
N ALA A 121 24.07 16.57 -2.17
CA ALA A 121 24.05 17.75 -1.31
C ALA A 121 23.90 18.99 -2.19
N LEU A 122 22.86 19.78 -1.96
CA LEU A 122 22.47 20.93 -2.76
C LEU A 122 22.71 22.24 -2.00
N ALA A 123 23.17 23.26 -2.71
CA ALA A 123 23.23 24.65 -2.24
C ALA A 123 21.85 25.31 -2.23
N ARG A 124 20.97 24.87 -3.13
CA ARG A 124 19.60 25.37 -3.27
C ARG A 124 18.64 24.21 -3.49
N PRO A 125 17.40 24.29 -2.99
CA PRO A 125 16.43 23.21 -3.17
C PRO A 125 16.15 22.91 -4.65
N ALA A 126 15.73 21.68 -4.94
CA ALA A 126 15.32 21.27 -6.27
C ALA A 126 13.95 21.87 -6.65
N CYS A 127 13.62 21.85 -7.94
CA CYS A 127 12.39 22.46 -8.44
C CYS A 127 11.36 21.37 -8.76
N ALA A 128 10.24 21.38 -8.04
CA ALA A 128 9.08 20.56 -8.38
C ALA A 128 8.25 21.26 -9.47
N VAL A 129 8.04 20.58 -10.59
CA VAL A 129 7.24 21.03 -11.73
C VAL A 129 6.00 20.15 -11.84
N VAL A 130 4.84 20.78 -11.84
CA VAL A 130 3.52 20.12 -11.90
C VAL A 130 2.70 20.67 -13.06
N PRO A 131 1.61 20.02 -13.49
CA PRO A 131 0.77 20.55 -14.56
C PRO A 131 0.16 21.90 -14.16
N ARG A 132 -0.06 22.78 -15.14
CA ARG A 132 -0.73 24.09 -14.92
C ARG A 132 -2.22 23.99 -14.59
N SER A 133 -2.79 22.79 -14.56
CA SER A 133 -4.21 22.59 -14.23
C SER A 133 -4.46 22.95 -12.76
N ASP A 134 -5.07 24.11 -12.52
CA ASP A 134 -5.60 24.48 -11.21
C ASP A 134 -7.06 24.01 -11.09
N PRO A 135 -7.45 23.39 -9.96
CA PRO A 135 -6.65 23.09 -8.77
C PRO A 135 -5.90 21.73 -8.85
N LEU A 136 -4.68 21.69 -8.31
CA LEU A 136 -3.88 20.47 -8.11
C LEU A 136 -4.47 19.62 -6.97
N VAL A 137 -5.59 18.95 -7.23
CA VAL A 137 -6.25 18.09 -6.24
C VAL A 137 -5.97 16.64 -6.55
N PRO A 138 -5.24 15.90 -5.69
CA PRO A 138 -5.05 14.46 -5.86
C PRO A 138 -6.38 13.70 -5.91
N LYS A 139 -6.47 12.70 -6.79
CA LYS A 139 -7.66 11.84 -6.93
C LYS A 139 -7.72 10.79 -5.81
N THR A 140 -6.58 10.26 -5.42
CA THR A 140 -6.44 9.18 -4.44
C THR A 140 -5.52 9.58 -3.28
N LYS A 141 -5.62 8.87 -2.15
CA LYS A 141 -4.72 9.06 -1.00
C LYS A 141 -3.26 8.86 -1.40
N ALA A 142 -2.97 7.85 -2.22
CA ALA A 142 -1.61 7.61 -2.66
C ALA A 142 -1.07 8.69 -3.60
N SER A 143 -1.90 9.24 -4.49
CA SER A 143 -1.53 10.42 -5.29
C SER A 143 -1.26 11.64 -4.41
N SER A 144 -2.00 11.77 -3.30
CA SER A 144 -1.76 12.82 -2.29
C SER A 144 -0.42 12.62 -1.59
N ASN A 145 -0.11 11.39 -1.19
CA ASN A 145 1.18 11.04 -0.59
C ASN A 145 2.35 11.30 -1.57
N ALA A 146 2.17 10.97 -2.86
CA ALA A 146 3.16 11.20 -3.90
C ALA A 146 3.43 12.70 -4.11
N LEU A 147 2.39 13.52 -4.16
CA LEU A 147 2.52 14.97 -4.25
C LEU A 147 3.20 15.55 -3.00
N GLN A 148 2.80 15.10 -1.80
CA GLN A 148 3.42 15.51 -0.54
C GLN A 148 4.92 15.15 -0.52
N SER A 149 5.25 13.91 -0.90
CA SER A 149 6.62 13.40 -0.94
C SER A 149 7.48 14.17 -1.95
N LEU A 150 6.95 14.50 -3.12
CA LEU A 150 7.61 15.36 -4.09
C LEU A 150 7.92 16.74 -3.51
N ILE A 151 6.96 17.37 -2.81
CA ILE A 151 7.15 18.69 -2.21
C ILE A 151 8.23 18.64 -1.11
N LEU A 152 8.18 17.61 -0.25
CA LEU A 152 9.18 17.42 0.81
C LEU A 152 10.57 17.17 0.23
N LEU A 153 10.67 16.28 -0.77
CA LEU A 153 11.93 16.00 -1.46
C LEU A 153 12.47 17.23 -2.20
N ALA A 154 11.61 18.04 -2.81
CA ALA A 154 12.01 19.29 -3.47
C ALA A 154 12.60 20.32 -2.51
N ARG A 155 12.14 20.33 -1.25
CA ARG A 155 12.65 21.20 -0.19
C ARG A 155 13.97 20.69 0.42
N ALA A 156 14.22 19.39 0.36
CA ALA A 156 15.41 18.79 0.93
C ALA A 156 16.69 19.29 0.24
N LEU A 157 17.66 19.72 1.06
CA LEU A 157 19.00 20.09 0.58
C LEU A 157 19.96 18.89 0.54
N SER A 158 19.58 17.77 1.13
CA SER A 158 20.30 16.52 1.02
C SER A 158 19.33 15.36 0.85
N PHE A 159 19.63 14.48 -0.10
CA PHE A 159 18.87 13.26 -0.31
C PHE A 159 19.72 12.24 -1.04
N THR A 160 19.27 11.00 -1.03
CA THR A 160 19.92 9.86 -1.67
C THR A 160 18.93 9.23 -2.64
N LEU A 161 19.39 8.94 -3.85
CA LEU A 161 18.65 8.14 -4.83
C LEU A 161 19.29 6.76 -4.92
N PHE A 162 18.46 5.72 -4.86
CA PHE A 162 18.85 4.34 -5.10
C PHE A 162 18.29 3.92 -6.45
N ILE A 163 19.15 3.45 -7.35
CA ILE A 163 18.78 3.02 -8.71
C ILE A 163 19.43 1.67 -9.04
N PRO A 164 18.86 0.87 -9.95
CA PRO A 164 19.51 -0.33 -10.42
C PRO A 164 20.75 0.03 -11.25
N SER A 165 21.75 -0.85 -11.23
CA SER A 165 22.98 -0.71 -12.01
C SER A 165 22.83 -1.14 -13.46
N HIS A 166 21.90 -2.05 -13.76
CA HIS A 166 21.63 -2.46 -15.12
C HIS A 166 20.99 -1.30 -15.91
N GLY A 167 21.43 -1.10 -17.16
CA GLY A 167 20.94 0.01 -18.00
C GLY A 167 21.52 1.39 -17.68
N VAL A 168 22.44 1.50 -16.72
CA VAL A 168 23.15 2.76 -16.40
C VAL A 168 24.49 2.80 -17.12
N PHE A 169 24.77 3.89 -17.85
CA PHE A 169 26.08 4.11 -18.44
C PHE A 169 27.08 4.66 -17.39
N LEU A 170 27.69 3.74 -16.64
CA LEU A 170 28.52 4.04 -15.46
C LEU A 170 29.66 5.03 -15.73
N ALA A 171 30.34 4.92 -16.87
CA ALA A 171 31.47 5.80 -17.22
C ALA A 171 31.03 7.26 -17.40
N ALA A 172 29.86 7.50 -18.00
CA ALA A 172 29.30 8.85 -18.09
C ALA A 172 28.83 9.34 -16.73
N LEU A 173 28.22 8.48 -15.91
CA LEU A 173 27.80 8.84 -14.55
C LEU A 173 29.00 9.24 -13.67
N ASP A 174 30.14 8.55 -13.78
CA ASP A 174 31.39 8.92 -13.11
C ASP A 174 31.94 10.26 -13.59
N THR A 175 31.80 10.53 -14.88
CA THR A 175 32.20 11.81 -15.48
C THR A 175 31.35 12.94 -14.92
N ILE A 176 30.02 12.76 -14.85
CA ILE A 176 29.12 13.72 -14.23
C ILE A 176 29.47 13.95 -12.76
N CYS A 177 29.69 12.89 -11.98
CA CYS A 177 30.04 13.03 -10.56
C CYS A 177 31.33 13.85 -10.35
N ARG A 178 32.37 13.60 -11.17
CA ARG A 178 33.62 14.40 -11.13
C ARG A 178 33.38 15.85 -11.52
N GLN A 179 32.70 16.09 -12.64
CA GLN A 179 32.46 17.46 -13.12
C GLN A 179 31.57 18.28 -12.17
N VAL A 180 30.63 17.63 -11.46
CA VAL A 180 29.85 18.28 -10.38
C VAL A 180 30.76 18.67 -9.21
N GLN A 181 31.67 17.78 -8.79
CA GLN A 181 32.63 18.08 -7.72
C GLN A 181 33.58 19.23 -8.08
N ASP A 182 33.93 19.35 -9.36
CA ASP A 182 34.75 20.44 -9.89
C ASP A 182 33.95 21.75 -10.10
N GLY A 183 32.62 21.74 -9.90
CA GLY A 183 31.74 22.89 -10.12
C GLY A 183 31.61 23.31 -11.59
N ALA A 184 31.96 22.43 -12.53
CA ALA A 184 31.99 22.72 -13.96
C ALA A 184 30.68 22.38 -14.69
N MET A 185 29.76 21.68 -14.03
CA MET A 185 28.51 21.21 -14.64
C MET A 185 27.44 22.30 -14.73
N LYS A 186 26.75 22.32 -15.86
CA LYS A 186 25.56 23.14 -16.10
C LYS A 186 24.36 22.26 -16.39
N SER A 187 23.16 22.71 -16.05
CA SER A 187 21.95 22.03 -16.50
C SER A 187 21.66 22.24 -17.99
N ILE A 188 21.19 21.19 -18.66
CA ILE A 188 20.72 21.28 -20.05
C ILE A 188 19.47 22.18 -20.07
N LEU A 189 19.58 23.34 -20.70
CA LEU A 189 18.54 24.39 -20.73
C LEU A 189 17.18 23.88 -21.22
N ASN A 190 17.16 23.06 -22.27
CA ASN A 190 15.90 22.55 -22.84
C ASN A 190 15.14 21.61 -21.89
N ASP A 191 15.87 20.91 -21.01
CA ASP A 191 15.31 19.95 -20.07
C ASP A 191 14.85 20.60 -18.76
N THR A 192 15.29 21.82 -18.51
CA THR A 192 14.97 22.59 -17.30
C THR A 192 13.93 23.68 -17.54
N ARG A 193 13.66 24.02 -18.81
CA ARG A 193 12.64 24.98 -19.21
C ARG A 193 11.25 24.45 -18.87
N VAL A 194 10.55 25.21 -18.02
CA VAL A 194 9.20 24.85 -17.57
C VAL A 194 8.24 24.73 -18.76
N GLU A 195 8.49 25.45 -19.84
CA GLU A 195 7.68 25.48 -21.06
C GLU A 195 7.72 24.16 -21.85
N THR A 196 8.80 23.38 -21.74
CA THR A 196 8.95 22.13 -22.52
C THR A 196 8.20 20.96 -21.89
N PHE A 197 7.81 21.08 -20.62
CA PHE A 197 7.04 20.05 -19.92
C PHE A 197 5.61 19.92 -20.47
N TYR A 198 5.04 18.71 -20.31
CA TYR A 198 3.67 18.37 -20.71
C TYR A 198 3.39 18.59 -22.21
N GLY A 199 4.35 18.22 -23.06
CA GLY A 199 4.23 18.36 -24.51
C GLY A 199 4.17 19.82 -24.98
N GLY A 200 4.94 20.70 -24.32
CA GLY A 200 4.97 22.13 -24.66
C GLY A 200 3.87 22.98 -24.03
N LYS A 201 2.93 22.37 -23.28
CA LYS A 201 1.87 23.12 -22.55
C LYS A 201 2.43 23.91 -21.36
N GLY A 202 3.63 23.57 -20.95
CA GLY A 202 4.32 24.17 -19.82
C GLY A 202 3.84 23.63 -18.47
N GLY A 203 4.74 23.68 -17.49
CA GLY A 203 4.44 23.37 -16.09
C GLY A 203 4.18 24.62 -15.23
N LYS A 204 3.82 24.37 -13.97
CA LYS A 204 3.84 25.32 -12.85
C LYS A 204 4.91 24.85 -11.89
N VAL A 205 5.82 25.74 -11.49
CA VAL A 205 6.84 25.40 -10.49
C VAL A 205 6.21 25.60 -9.11
N ILE A 206 6.27 24.57 -8.27
CA ILE A 206 5.90 24.70 -6.86
C ILE A 206 7.12 25.27 -6.14
N ALA A 207 7.02 26.50 -5.66
CA ALA A 207 8.10 27.11 -4.91
C ALA A 207 8.33 26.37 -3.57
N PRO A 208 9.58 26.08 -3.19
CA PRO A 208 9.89 25.58 -1.86
C PRO A 208 9.48 26.64 -0.83
N GLY A 209 8.47 26.34 -0.02
CA GLY A 209 7.93 27.26 1.00
C GLY A 209 6.44 27.58 0.86
N THR A 210 5.80 27.24 -0.27
CA THR A 210 4.33 27.31 -0.36
C THR A 210 3.74 26.20 0.52
N PRO A 211 3.01 26.49 1.61
CA PRO A 211 2.39 25.45 2.43
C PRO A 211 1.44 24.61 1.55
N PRO A 212 1.37 23.28 1.76
CA PRO A 212 0.38 22.46 1.08
C PRO A 212 -1.01 23.08 1.30
N PRO A 213 -1.92 23.05 0.31
CA PRO A 213 -3.26 23.58 0.49
C PRO A 213 -3.88 22.88 1.69
N GLU A 214 -4.00 23.60 2.80
CA GLU A 214 -4.64 23.12 4.01
C GLU A 214 -6.05 22.69 3.62
N SER A 215 -6.36 21.42 3.88
CA SER A 215 -7.73 20.93 3.83
C SER A 215 -8.63 21.93 4.56
N PRO A 216 -9.77 22.35 3.97
CA PRO A 216 -10.59 23.39 4.56
C PRO A 216 -11.00 22.99 5.99
N PRO A 217 -11.10 23.95 6.93
CA PRO A 217 -11.37 23.67 8.33
C PRO A 217 -12.66 22.85 8.48
N SER A 218 -12.57 21.75 9.22
CA SER A 218 -13.71 20.90 9.58
C SER A 218 -14.71 21.73 10.39
N TYR A 219 -15.86 22.03 9.79
CA TYR A 219 -16.87 22.95 10.33
C TYR A 219 -17.85 22.25 11.29
N ASP A 220 -17.35 21.44 12.23
CA ASP A 220 -18.18 20.67 13.17
C ASP A 220 -18.51 21.39 14.49
N GLU A 221 -18.12 22.67 14.66
CA GLU A 221 -18.23 23.38 15.95
C GLU A 221 -19.09 24.66 15.95
N ILE A 222 -20.17 24.77 15.18
CA ILE A 222 -21.14 25.86 15.38
C ILE A 222 -22.59 25.36 15.33
N ALA A 223 -23.10 24.92 16.49
CA ALA A 223 -24.45 25.23 16.98
C ALA A 223 -24.63 24.70 18.42
N VAL A 224 -24.27 25.50 19.41
CA VAL A 224 -24.82 25.41 20.76
C VAL A 224 -26.00 26.39 20.82
N LEU A 225 -27.22 25.88 20.95
CA LEU A 225 -28.39 26.68 21.38
C LEU A 225 -29.13 25.93 22.51
N PRO A 226 -29.76 26.68 23.44
CA PRO A 226 -30.06 26.23 24.79
C PRO A 226 -31.43 25.55 24.93
N GLU A 227 -31.53 24.62 25.88
CA GLU A 227 -32.76 23.89 26.23
C GLU A 227 -33.87 24.80 26.81
N PRO A 228 -35.13 24.39 26.59
CA PRO A 228 -36.04 24.24 27.72
C PRO A 228 -36.75 22.87 27.73
N ASN A 229 -36.29 22.04 28.67
CA ASN A 229 -37.02 21.23 29.65
C ASN A 229 -38.43 20.64 29.38
N LEU A 230 -38.48 19.35 29.75
CA LEU A 230 -39.60 18.48 30.15
C LEU A 230 -40.34 17.76 29.01
N TYR A 231 -40.02 16.47 28.82
CA TYR A 231 -40.89 15.35 29.23
C TYR A 231 -40.08 14.04 29.26
N GLN A 232 -40.32 13.26 30.32
CA GLN A 232 -39.70 11.98 30.62
C GLN A 232 -40.16 10.88 29.65
N SER A 233 -39.26 10.04 29.13
CA SER A 233 -39.34 8.58 29.31
C SER A 233 -38.21 7.82 28.60
N LYS A 234 -37.52 6.99 29.40
CA LYS A 234 -37.00 5.64 29.10
C LYS A 234 -36.00 5.45 27.95
N ALA A 235 -34.77 5.20 28.39
CA ALA A 235 -33.92 4.06 28.03
C ALA A 235 -33.50 3.87 26.57
N SER A 236 -32.23 4.15 26.27
CA SER A 236 -31.21 3.12 25.95
C SER A 236 -29.96 3.76 25.34
N GLN A 237 -28.83 3.67 26.04
CA GLN A 237 -27.48 3.89 25.48
C GLN A 237 -26.90 2.56 25.01
N LYS A 238 -26.35 2.52 23.79
CA LYS A 238 -25.18 1.72 23.38
C LYS A 238 -24.49 2.52 22.25
N ALA A 239 -23.36 3.18 22.52
CA ALA A 239 -21.99 2.66 22.64
C ALA A 239 -21.26 2.62 21.29
N ARG A 240 -20.36 3.60 21.07
CA ARG A 240 -19.15 3.40 20.27
C ARG A 240 -18.16 2.58 21.10
N ILE A 241 -17.64 1.56 20.43
CA ILE A 241 -16.53 0.71 20.86
C ILE A 241 -15.23 1.51 20.65
N HIS A 242 -14.42 1.60 21.69
CA HIS A 242 -12.97 1.56 21.54
C HIS A 242 -12.47 0.72 22.71
N ASP A 243 -11.66 -0.29 22.45
CA ASP A 243 -10.75 -0.76 23.49
C ASP A 243 -9.52 -1.43 22.88
N THR A 244 -8.39 -0.76 23.11
CA THR A 244 -7.09 -1.37 23.39
C THR A 244 -6.82 -1.17 24.88
N HIS A 245 -6.59 -2.27 25.60
CA HIS A 245 -6.15 -2.35 27.00
C HIS A 245 -4.85 -1.54 27.27
N PRO A 246 -4.51 -1.13 28.53
CA PRO A 246 -4.42 -2.04 29.68
C PRO A 246 -4.67 -1.51 31.12
N ALA A 247 -4.90 -2.49 32.01
CA ALA A 247 -4.60 -2.56 33.46
C ALA A 247 -4.93 -1.38 34.40
N LYS A 248 -5.87 -1.61 35.35
CA LYS A 248 -5.70 -1.30 36.80
C LYS A 248 -6.85 -1.81 37.69
N ARG A 249 -6.44 -2.23 38.89
CA ARG A 249 -7.19 -2.70 40.07
C ARG A 249 -8.44 -1.89 40.44
N ARG A 250 -9.58 -2.56 40.67
CA ARG A 250 -10.56 -2.26 41.76
C ARG A 250 -11.66 -3.34 41.79
N LYS A 251 -11.66 -4.21 42.80
CA LYS A 251 -12.48 -4.15 44.04
C LYS A 251 -13.97 -4.50 43.82
N ARG A 252 -14.27 -5.78 44.10
CA ARG A 252 -15.49 -6.35 44.72
C ARG A 252 -16.85 -5.75 44.32
N ARG A 253 -17.65 -6.57 43.62
CA ARG A 253 -19.04 -6.88 44.00
C ARG A 253 -19.43 -8.24 43.40
N SER A 254 -19.35 -9.27 44.23
CA SER A 254 -19.91 -10.59 43.97
C SER A 254 -21.43 -10.44 43.93
N LEU A 255 -22.02 -10.72 42.76
CA LEU A 255 -23.43 -11.00 42.65
C LEU A 255 -23.63 -12.47 43.01
N HIS A 256 -24.43 -12.64 44.06
CA HIS A 256 -24.75 -13.88 44.72
C HIS A 256 -25.67 -14.71 43.83
N THR A 257 -25.11 -15.53 42.94
CA THR A 257 -25.79 -16.70 42.42
C THR A 257 -25.75 -17.74 43.52
N LYS A 258 -26.91 -18.03 44.13
CA LYS A 258 -27.04 -19.13 45.08
C LYS A 258 -26.63 -20.41 44.35
N ASP A 259 -25.45 -20.93 44.65
CA ASP A 259 -24.93 -22.16 44.05
C ASP A 259 -25.89 -23.31 44.35
N PRO A 260 -26.62 -23.85 43.35
CA PRO A 260 -27.45 -25.04 43.54
C PRO A 260 -26.60 -26.25 43.96
N GLN A 261 -25.29 -26.19 43.69
CA GLN A 261 -24.30 -27.18 44.04
C GLN A 261 -24.08 -27.29 45.56
N SER A 262 -24.12 -26.17 46.30
CA SER A 262 -23.96 -26.16 47.77
C SER A 262 -25.11 -26.84 48.51
N ASN A 263 -26.33 -26.74 47.97
CA ASN A 263 -27.52 -27.37 48.52
C ASN A 263 -27.54 -28.88 48.23
N LEU A 264 -27.06 -29.28 47.05
CA LEU A 264 -26.92 -30.68 46.67
C LEU A 264 -25.84 -31.40 47.49
N GLU A 265 -24.72 -30.74 47.74
CA GLU A 265 -23.61 -31.25 48.56
C GLU A 265 -24.03 -31.43 50.03
N GLN A 266 -24.81 -30.46 50.56
CA GLN A 266 -25.44 -30.59 51.88
C GLN A 266 -26.46 -31.74 51.95
N GLN A 267 -27.25 -31.96 50.90
CA GLN A 267 -28.19 -33.08 50.86
C GLN A 267 -27.48 -34.43 50.79
N MET A 268 -26.38 -34.55 50.03
CA MET A 268 -25.56 -35.77 49.99
C MET A 268 -24.88 -36.08 51.33
N ALA A 269 -24.36 -35.05 52.01
CA ALA A 269 -23.77 -35.20 53.34
C ALA A 269 -24.81 -35.66 54.39
N ALA A 270 -26.00 -35.06 54.38
CA ALA A 270 -27.09 -35.45 55.29
C ALA A 270 -27.56 -36.89 55.03
N LEU A 271 -27.64 -37.31 53.76
CA LEU A 271 -28.04 -38.66 53.39
C LEU A 271 -27.01 -39.72 53.82
N THR A 272 -25.72 -39.39 53.67
CA THR A 272 -24.61 -40.25 54.12
C THR A 272 -24.65 -40.46 55.63
N GLN A 273 -24.92 -39.38 56.39
CA GLN A 273 -25.05 -39.43 57.84
C GLN A 273 -26.24 -40.30 58.29
N THR A 274 -27.38 -40.24 57.58
CA THR A 274 -28.51 -41.13 57.88
C THR A 274 -28.21 -42.60 57.62
N VAL A 275 -27.44 -42.93 56.56
CA VAL A 275 -27.02 -44.31 56.26
C VAL A 275 -26.09 -44.85 57.35
N ASP A 276 -25.15 -44.04 57.83
CA ASP A 276 -24.24 -44.43 58.91
C ASP A 276 -25.00 -44.68 60.23
N THR A 277 -26.02 -43.87 60.51
CA THR A 277 -26.86 -44.02 61.72
C THR A 277 -27.68 -45.32 61.66
N ILE A 278 -28.28 -45.62 60.50
CA ILE A 278 -29.02 -46.86 60.25
C ILE A 278 -28.09 -48.08 60.41
N ARG A 279 -26.86 -47.99 59.91
CA ARG A 279 -25.86 -49.06 60.03
C ARG A 279 -25.48 -49.34 61.48
N GLN A 280 -25.24 -48.29 62.29
CA GLN A 280 -24.96 -48.42 63.72
C GLN A 280 -26.14 -49.03 64.50
N GLN A 281 -27.39 -48.68 64.15
CA GLN A 281 -28.58 -49.26 64.78
C GLN A 281 -28.75 -50.75 64.42
N MET A 282 -28.41 -51.14 63.20
CA MET A 282 -28.45 -52.54 62.76
C MET A 282 -27.41 -53.40 63.48
N ASP A 283 -26.17 -52.91 63.64
CA ASP A 283 -25.11 -53.59 64.38
C ASP A 283 -25.46 -53.75 65.88
N GLY A 284 -26.16 -52.77 66.46
CA GLY A 284 -26.68 -52.86 67.83
C GLY A 284 -27.78 -53.92 67.98
N ALA A 285 -28.76 -53.97 67.08
CA ALA A 285 -29.89 -54.89 67.14
C ALA A 285 -29.49 -56.37 66.96
N LEU A 286 -28.42 -56.66 66.21
CA LEU A 286 -27.87 -58.01 65.98
C LEU A 286 -27.22 -58.64 67.23
N THR A 287 -26.87 -57.85 68.25
CA THR A 287 -26.26 -58.34 69.50
C THR A 287 -27.26 -58.71 70.59
N SER A 288 -28.55 -58.39 70.41
CA SER A 288 -29.64 -58.65 71.36
C SER A 288 -30.52 -59.82 70.92
N HIS A 289 -30.63 -60.86 71.76
CA HIS A 289 -31.43 -62.08 71.50
C HIS A 289 -32.92 -61.81 71.19
N SER A 290 -33.48 -62.61 70.27
CA SER A 290 -34.86 -62.59 69.74
C SER A 290 -35.93 -62.21 70.77
N THR A 291 -36.43 -60.99 70.62
CA THR A 291 -37.69 -60.52 71.23
C THR A 291 -38.53 -59.88 70.14
N PRO A 292 -39.88 -59.91 70.23
CA PRO A 292 -40.76 -59.28 69.23
C PRO A 292 -40.48 -57.79 69.00
N ALA A 293 -39.91 -57.10 70.01
CA ALA A 293 -39.47 -55.71 69.89
C ALA A 293 -38.28 -55.51 68.92
N ALA A 294 -37.42 -56.53 68.74
CA ALA A 294 -36.32 -56.50 67.79
C ALA A 294 -36.81 -56.67 66.34
N GLU A 295 -37.90 -57.41 66.12
CA GLU A 295 -38.55 -57.52 64.81
C GLU A 295 -39.19 -56.20 64.38
N ASP A 296 -39.85 -55.49 65.30
CA ASP A 296 -40.40 -54.15 65.05
C ASP A 296 -39.30 -53.13 64.70
N GLN A 297 -38.14 -53.19 65.36
CA GLN A 297 -37.00 -52.35 65.04
C GLN A 297 -36.38 -52.68 63.67
N LEU A 298 -36.27 -53.97 63.31
CA LEU A 298 -35.82 -54.39 61.98
C LEU A 298 -36.81 -53.98 60.88
N GLN A 299 -38.11 -54.02 61.15
CA GLN A 299 -39.16 -53.53 60.24
C GLN A 299 -39.04 -52.01 60.03
N ALA A 300 -38.81 -51.25 61.09
CA ALA A 300 -38.60 -49.80 61.04
C ALA A 300 -37.30 -49.42 60.29
N LEU A 301 -36.21 -50.18 60.48
CA LEU A 301 -34.97 -49.96 59.73
C LEU A 301 -35.13 -50.30 58.24
N ARG A 302 -35.88 -51.34 57.90
CA ARG A 302 -36.19 -51.68 56.50
C ARG A 302 -37.01 -50.59 55.81
N SER A 303 -37.99 -50.01 56.49
CA SER A 303 -38.77 -48.90 55.93
C SER A 303 -37.93 -47.62 55.78
N GLN A 304 -37.02 -47.34 56.72
CA GLN A 304 -36.05 -46.24 56.59
C GLN A 304 -35.08 -46.45 55.43
N LEU A 305 -34.51 -47.65 55.27
CA LEU A 305 -33.63 -47.98 54.13
C LEU A 305 -34.38 -47.86 52.80
N SER A 306 -35.62 -48.31 52.73
CA SER A 306 -36.46 -48.15 51.54
C SER A 306 -36.70 -46.68 51.20
N CYS A 307 -36.95 -45.84 52.20
CA CYS A 307 -37.10 -44.39 52.01
C CYS A 307 -35.81 -43.74 51.50
N VAL A 308 -34.65 -44.09 52.08
CA VAL A 308 -33.33 -43.58 51.65
C VAL A 308 -32.99 -44.04 50.23
N GLN A 309 -33.27 -45.31 49.89
CA GLN A 309 -33.07 -45.83 48.53
C GLN A 309 -33.93 -45.08 47.51
N GLN A 310 -35.18 -44.78 47.85
CA GLN A 310 -36.08 -44.00 46.99
C GLN A 310 -35.61 -42.54 46.85
N GLY A 311 -35.10 -41.93 47.92
CA GLY A 311 -34.47 -40.60 47.90
C GLY A 311 -33.24 -40.55 46.99
N MET A 312 -32.34 -41.52 47.07
CA MET A 312 -31.17 -41.62 46.19
C MET A 312 -31.55 -41.81 44.72
N ALA A 313 -32.57 -42.61 44.43
CA ALA A 313 -33.07 -42.80 43.07
C ALA A 313 -33.63 -41.48 42.50
N SER A 314 -34.39 -40.73 43.32
CA SER A 314 -34.90 -39.40 42.94
C SER A 314 -33.76 -38.40 42.70
N LEU A 315 -32.75 -38.39 43.57
CA LEU A 315 -31.59 -37.50 43.44
C LEU A 315 -30.77 -37.78 42.18
N ARG A 316 -30.51 -39.06 41.87
CA ARG A 316 -29.84 -39.46 40.62
C ARG A 316 -30.62 -39.00 39.40
N SER A 317 -31.93 -39.20 39.38
CA SER A 317 -32.78 -38.73 38.27
C SER A 317 -32.76 -37.21 38.13
N GLN A 318 -32.74 -36.45 39.24
CA GLN A 318 -32.57 -35.00 39.19
C GLN A 318 -31.20 -34.58 38.67
N MET A 319 -30.13 -35.29 39.05
CA MET A 319 -28.76 -35.02 38.63
C MET A 319 -28.59 -35.29 37.13
N GLU A 320 -29.08 -36.43 36.63
CA GLU A 320 -29.11 -36.76 35.20
C GLU A 320 -29.89 -35.70 34.40
N ALA A 321 -31.06 -35.27 34.90
CA ALA A 321 -31.85 -34.21 34.26
C ALA A 321 -31.19 -32.82 34.33
N SER A 322 -30.28 -32.58 35.29
CA SER A 322 -29.51 -31.34 35.37
C SER A 322 -28.29 -31.38 34.45
N GLU A 323 -27.62 -32.54 34.35
CA GLU A 323 -26.50 -32.77 33.45
C GLU A 323 -26.94 -32.62 32.00
N GLU A 324 -28.08 -33.23 31.63
CA GLU A 324 -28.65 -33.11 30.29
C GLU A 324 -29.00 -31.65 29.95
N ARG A 325 -29.56 -30.90 30.91
CA ARG A 325 -29.83 -29.47 30.72
C ARG A 325 -28.56 -28.66 30.48
N VAL A 326 -27.50 -28.91 31.25
CA VAL A 326 -26.21 -28.24 31.06
C VAL A 326 -25.59 -28.61 29.72
N ARG A 327 -25.70 -29.88 29.31
CA ARG A 327 -25.19 -30.36 28.03
C ARG A 327 -25.88 -29.66 26.85
N VAL A 328 -27.21 -29.59 26.85
CA VAL A 328 -27.98 -28.87 25.82
C VAL A 328 -27.61 -27.38 25.80
N GLN A 329 -27.48 -26.72 26.95
CA GLN A 329 -27.06 -25.31 27.02
C GLN A 329 -25.66 -25.07 26.45
N LEU A 330 -24.72 -25.99 26.70
CA LEU A 330 -23.37 -25.91 26.16
C LEU A 330 -23.36 -26.11 24.64
N ASP A 331 -24.17 -27.04 24.13
CA ASP A 331 -24.29 -27.28 22.69
C ASP A 331 -24.95 -26.09 21.97
N ASP A 332 -25.99 -25.50 22.56
CA ASP A 332 -26.63 -24.28 22.05
C ASP A 332 -25.66 -23.10 22.02
N PHE A 333 -24.92 -22.88 23.12
CA PHE A 333 -23.92 -21.82 23.20
C PHE A 333 -22.78 -22.02 22.19
N ARG A 334 -22.33 -23.27 22.01
CA ARG A 334 -21.31 -23.63 21.01
C ARG A 334 -21.82 -23.35 19.59
N ALA A 335 -23.07 -23.71 19.29
CA ALA A 335 -23.67 -23.45 17.98
C ALA A 335 -23.78 -21.94 17.70
N GLU A 336 -24.19 -21.15 18.68
CA GLU A 336 -24.27 -19.69 18.56
C GLU A 336 -22.88 -19.06 18.33
N MET A 337 -21.87 -19.53 19.06
CA MET A 337 -20.49 -19.07 18.88
C MET A 337 -19.93 -19.41 17.49
N VAL A 338 -20.18 -20.62 16.98
CA VAL A 338 -19.74 -21.01 15.63
C VAL A 338 -20.40 -20.13 14.59
N LYS A 339 -21.70 -19.90 14.70
CA LYS A 339 -22.45 -19.03 13.79
C LYS A 339 -21.90 -17.60 13.76
N LEU A 340 -21.62 -17.02 14.93
CA LEU A 340 -21.05 -15.66 15.03
C LEU A 340 -19.64 -15.57 14.43
N LEU A 341 -18.83 -16.62 14.61
CA LEU A 341 -17.50 -16.68 13.99
C LEU A 341 -17.60 -16.81 12.48
N ASP A 342 -18.51 -17.63 11.95
CA ASP A 342 -18.73 -17.78 10.52
C ASP A 342 -19.21 -16.46 9.89
N GLU A 343 -20.21 -15.80 10.48
CA GLU A 343 -20.70 -14.49 10.01
C GLU A 343 -19.57 -13.44 9.99
N ARG A 344 -18.73 -13.39 11.03
CA ARG A 344 -17.61 -12.45 11.11
C ARG A 344 -16.49 -12.79 10.11
N LEU A 345 -16.24 -14.07 9.86
CA LEU A 345 -15.25 -14.50 8.87
C LEU A 345 -15.74 -14.16 7.46
N GLU A 346 -17.01 -14.39 7.16
CA GLU A 346 -17.62 -14.06 5.88
C GLU A 346 -17.62 -12.55 5.62
N GLU A 347 -17.94 -11.72 6.62
CA GLU A 347 -17.82 -10.26 6.52
C GLU A 347 -16.38 -9.83 6.19
N ARG A 348 -15.37 -10.39 6.88
CA ARG A 348 -13.96 -10.07 6.61
C ARG A 348 -13.50 -10.57 5.24
N LEU A 349 -13.96 -11.73 4.81
CA LEU A 349 -13.65 -12.28 3.48
C LEU A 349 -14.27 -11.43 2.37
N ASN A 350 -15.49 -10.93 2.57
CA ASN A 350 -16.14 -10.04 1.61
C ASN A 350 -15.38 -8.72 1.48
N VAL A 351 -14.96 -8.09 2.59
CA VAL A 351 -14.14 -6.86 2.55
C VAL A 351 -12.83 -7.08 1.80
N VAL A 352 -12.10 -8.17 2.10
CA VAL A 352 -10.86 -8.49 1.39
C VAL A 352 -11.11 -8.82 -0.09
N GLY A 353 -12.23 -9.48 -0.40
CA GLY A 353 -12.65 -9.79 -1.77
C GLY A 353 -12.95 -8.54 -2.59
N ASP A 354 -13.61 -7.55 -1.99
CA ASP A 354 -13.89 -6.26 -2.63
C ASP A 354 -12.62 -5.44 -2.83
N ASP A 355 -11.73 -5.40 -1.84
CA ASP A 355 -10.42 -4.73 -1.95
C ASP A 355 -9.59 -5.31 -3.10
N LEU A 356 -9.48 -6.65 -3.18
CA LEU A 356 -8.77 -7.32 -4.28
C LEU A 356 -9.42 -7.06 -5.64
N ARG A 357 -10.75 -7.01 -5.71
CA ARG A 357 -11.46 -6.71 -6.94
C ARG A 357 -11.16 -5.29 -7.43
N ASN A 358 -11.15 -4.32 -6.51
CA ASN A 358 -10.80 -2.93 -6.81
C ASN A 358 -9.34 -2.80 -7.26
N GLU A 359 -8.40 -3.51 -6.62
CA GLU A 359 -6.99 -3.54 -7.05
C GLU A 359 -6.82 -4.15 -8.44
N ILE A 360 -7.54 -5.23 -8.75
CA ILE A 360 -7.53 -5.85 -10.08
C ILE A 360 -8.07 -4.87 -11.13
N GLU A 361 -9.14 -4.13 -10.82
CA GLU A 361 -9.71 -3.12 -11.73
C GLU A 361 -8.71 -1.97 -11.96
N GLU A 362 -8.05 -1.47 -10.92
CA GLU A 362 -7.01 -0.43 -11.06
C GLU A 362 -5.82 -0.91 -11.90
N VAL A 363 -5.38 -2.16 -11.72
CA VAL A 363 -4.31 -2.75 -12.53
C VAL A 363 -4.75 -2.98 -13.98
N ALA A 364 -6.00 -3.41 -14.21
CA ALA A 364 -6.53 -3.62 -15.54
C ALA A 364 -6.63 -2.30 -16.33
N ASP A 365 -7.14 -1.24 -15.68
CA ASP A 365 -7.19 0.10 -16.26
C ASP A 365 -5.79 0.62 -16.57
N GLY A 366 -4.85 0.47 -15.63
CA GLY A 366 -3.45 0.85 -15.84
C GLY A 366 -2.78 0.07 -16.98
N LEU A 367 -3.08 -1.22 -17.13
CA LEU A 367 -2.55 -2.02 -18.23
C LEU A 367 -3.11 -1.58 -19.58
N ASN A 368 -4.41 -1.27 -19.65
CA ASN A 368 -5.03 -0.75 -20.88
C ASN A 368 -4.38 0.57 -21.30
N GLU A 369 -4.13 1.49 -20.37
CA GLU A 369 -3.43 2.75 -20.68
C GLU A 369 -2.03 2.52 -21.25
N VAL A 370 -1.25 1.59 -20.68
CA VAL A 370 0.09 1.26 -21.17
C VAL A 370 0.04 0.59 -22.54
N VAL A 371 -0.94 -0.28 -22.77
CA VAL A 371 -1.12 -0.95 -24.06
C VAL A 371 -1.49 0.06 -25.14
N ASP A 372 -2.40 1.00 -24.88
CA ASP A 372 -2.81 2.03 -25.82
C ASP A 372 -1.63 2.91 -26.25
N VAL A 373 -0.86 3.43 -25.28
CA VAL A 373 0.33 4.25 -25.57
C VAL A 373 1.35 3.45 -26.41
N ARG A 374 1.58 2.18 -26.08
CA ARG A 374 2.54 1.34 -26.81
C ARG A 374 2.08 0.98 -28.22
N ILE A 375 0.76 0.82 -28.43
CA ILE A 375 0.19 0.60 -29.75
C ILE A 375 0.34 1.87 -30.59
N ASP A 376 0.03 3.04 -30.03
CA ASP A 376 0.17 4.31 -30.73
C ASP A 376 1.63 4.59 -31.13
N ASP A 377 2.59 4.35 -30.25
CA ASP A 377 4.01 4.50 -30.56
C ASP A 377 4.43 3.58 -31.72
N ARG A 378 4.03 2.30 -31.67
CA ARG A 378 4.33 1.34 -32.74
C ARG A 378 3.64 1.69 -34.05
N LEU A 379 2.41 2.19 -33.99
CA LEU A 379 1.65 2.61 -35.16
C LEU A 379 2.31 3.82 -35.82
N MET A 380 2.81 4.77 -35.02
CA MET A 380 3.53 5.94 -35.52
C MET A 380 4.85 5.55 -36.19
N THR A 381 5.65 4.68 -35.57
CA THR A 381 6.89 4.17 -36.19
C THR A 381 6.60 3.46 -37.52
N CYS A 382 5.62 2.56 -37.55
CA CYS A 382 5.24 1.84 -38.77
C CYS A 382 4.73 2.80 -39.87
N LYS A 383 3.98 3.84 -39.49
CA LYS A 383 3.53 4.89 -40.41
C LYS A 383 4.70 5.67 -41.01
N GLU A 384 5.69 6.04 -40.19
CA GLU A 384 6.90 6.74 -40.64
C GLU A 384 7.71 5.87 -41.63
N GLU A 385 7.94 4.61 -41.30
CA GLU A 385 8.61 3.63 -42.19
C GLU A 385 7.86 3.46 -43.52
N LEU A 386 6.53 3.35 -43.48
CA LEU A 386 5.71 3.23 -44.68
C LEU A 386 5.76 4.50 -45.54
N MET A 387 5.73 5.68 -44.92
CA MET A 387 5.86 6.95 -45.62
C MET A 387 7.22 7.06 -46.32
N GLU A 388 8.30 6.72 -45.64
CA GLU A 388 9.65 6.69 -46.22
C GLU A 388 9.72 5.75 -47.43
N HIS A 389 9.16 4.53 -47.29
CA HIS A 389 9.11 3.57 -48.39
C HIS A 389 8.33 4.08 -49.60
N VAL A 390 7.17 4.70 -49.40
CA VAL A 390 6.36 5.29 -50.48
C VAL A 390 7.10 6.44 -51.17
N GLU A 391 7.78 7.31 -50.41
CA GLU A 391 8.61 8.38 -50.97
C GLU A 391 9.72 7.83 -51.86
N ASP A 392 10.39 6.76 -51.42
CA ASP A 392 11.50 6.15 -52.17
C ASP A 392 11.04 5.42 -53.43
N GLU A 393 9.90 4.72 -53.38
CA GLU A 393 9.27 4.13 -54.56
C GLU A 393 8.83 5.23 -55.55
N LEU A 394 8.28 6.34 -55.07
CA LEU A 394 7.87 7.46 -55.92
C LEU A 394 9.08 8.15 -56.56
N ARG A 395 10.18 8.35 -55.82
CA ARG A 395 11.46 8.83 -56.36
C ARG A 395 12.03 7.85 -57.39
N THR A 396 11.88 6.54 -57.18
CA THR A 396 12.34 5.51 -58.11
C THR A 396 11.53 5.53 -59.40
N ALA A 397 10.20 5.61 -59.31
CA ALA A 397 9.30 5.75 -60.45
C ALA A 397 9.60 7.05 -61.23
N GLN A 398 9.79 8.17 -60.54
CA GLN A 398 10.14 9.44 -61.16
C GLN A 398 11.48 9.36 -61.91
N ARG A 399 12.50 8.71 -61.33
CA ARG A 399 13.80 8.49 -62.00
C ARG A 399 13.65 7.64 -63.27
N ARG A 400 12.84 6.58 -63.23
CA ARG A 400 12.54 5.75 -64.41
C ARG A 400 11.89 6.56 -65.53
N LEU A 401 10.82 7.31 -65.21
CA LEU A 401 10.14 8.17 -66.18
C LEU A 401 11.07 9.23 -66.79
N ARG A 402 11.93 9.84 -65.97
CA ARG A 402 12.91 10.83 -66.45
C ARG A 402 13.93 10.21 -67.40
N GLY A 403 14.42 9.00 -67.10
CA GLY A 403 15.31 8.25 -67.97
C GLY A 403 14.67 7.94 -69.32
N ASP A 404 13.43 7.44 -69.31
CA ASP A 404 12.68 7.13 -70.53
C ASP A 404 12.46 8.37 -71.41
N LEU A 405 12.17 9.53 -70.80
CA LEU A 405 12.00 10.79 -71.52
C LEU A 405 13.30 11.26 -72.18
N MET A 406 14.42 11.17 -71.45
CA MET A 406 15.74 11.55 -71.98
C MET A 406 16.20 10.64 -73.13
N HIS A 407 15.88 9.34 -73.08
CA HIS A 407 16.23 8.42 -74.16
C HIS A 407 15.35 8.59 -75.41
N LYS A 408 14.09 9.02 -75.25
CA LYS A 408 13.16 9.21 -76.37
C LYS A 408 13.18 10.61 -77.00
N ALA A 409 13.58 11.64 -76.26
CA ALA A 409 13.69 13.00 -76.77
C ALA A 409 15.11 13.28 -77.28
N SER A 410 15.46 12.78 -78.47
CA SER A 410 16.62 13.30 -79.19
C SER A 410 16.21 14.59 -79.91
N PHE A 411 16.78 15.73 -79.48
CA PHE A 411 16.63 16.99 -80.18
C PHE A 411 17.81 17.15 -81.15
N TYR A 412 17.54 17.07 -82.45
CA TYR A 412 18.50 17.47 -83.46
C TYR A 412 18.28 18.95 -83.77
N VAL A 413 19.31 19.76 -83.54
CA VAL A 413 19.33 21.15 -83.98
C VAL A 413 20.03 21.15 -85.33
N GLU A 414 19.25 21.30 -86.38
CA GLU A 414 19.75 21.49 -87.74
C GLU A 414 20.04 22.99 -87.92
N PHE A 415 21.31 23.33 -88.15
CA PHE A 415 21.71 24.70 -88.44
C PHE A 415 21.77 24.84 -89.96
N ASP A 416 20.92 25.70 -90.51
CA ASP A 416 21.02 26.10 -91.92
C ASP A 416 22.31 26.91 -92.11
N GLU A 417 23.31 26.31 -92.74
CA GLU A 417 24.52 26.98 -93.24
C GLU A 417 24.17 27.79 -94.51
N GLU A 418 23.45 28.90 -94.35
CA GLU A 418 23.42 29.95 -95.37
C GLU A 418 24.29 31.13 -94.93
N CYS A 419 25.57 31.12 -95.32
CA CYS A 419 26.31 32.28 -95.82
C CYS A 419 27.80 31.98 -95.95
N SER A 420 28.28 31.86 -97.19
CA SER A 420 29.37 32.70 -97.74
C SER A 420 30.12 31.96 -98.85
N THR A 421 29.80 32.28 -100.11
CA THR A 421 30.81 32.35 -101.18
C THR A 421 30.37 33.41 -102.19
N GLU A 422 31.15 34.49 -102.18
CA GLU A 422 31.53 35.44 -103.25
C GLU A 422 30.54 35.83 -104.36
#